data_AF-A0A354EL20-F1
#
_entry.id   AF-A0A354EL20-F1
#
_cell.length_a   1.000
_cell.length_b   1.000
_cell.length_c   1.000
_cell.angle_alpha   90.00
_cell.angle_beta   90.00
_cell.angle_gamma   90.00
#
_symmetry.space_group_name_H-M   'P 1'
#
loop_
_entity.id
_entity.type
_entity.pdbx_description
1 polymer ?
#
loop_
_entity_poly.entity_id
_entity_poly.type
_entity_poly.pdbx_seq_one_letter_code
_entity_poly.pdbx_strand_id
1 'polypeptide(L)'
;MKTYQKILLLIVLIFCGAVLIMGNLTELKNGAKVALKSANLMTVCDDTLYYSLGNIDPRFGVSNEFILKSVKEAEGVWEKELNKNVLEFKEGAEFKINFIFDERQEQAIEKNKLDSQLDKLEEIKGGISKEYDKLELEYQNELLAYQKNVRDYERRVDEFNEEVEKWNKKGGAPKDEYED
;
A
#
# COMPACT_ATOMS: atom_id res chain seq x y z
N MET A 1 7.06 -43.22 -53.01
CA MET A 1 6.67 -42.21 -51.99
C MET A 1 7.79 -42.12 -50.97
N LYS A 2 8.37 -40.93 -50.76
CA LYS A 2 9.52 -40.76 -49.85
C LYS A 2 9.07 -40.91 -48.39
N THR A 3 9.94 -41.37 -47.49
CA THR A 3 9.60 -41.69 -46.09
C THR A 3 8.89 -40.54 -45.37
N TYR A 4 9.31 -39.30 -45.65
CA TYR A 4 8.72 -38.07 -45.09
C TYR A 4 7.28 -37.80 -45.55
N GLN A 5 6.90 -38.20 -46.77
CA GLN A 5 5.50 -38.09 -47.24
C GLN A 5 4.57 -39.07 -46.51
N LYS A 6 5.07 -40.27 -46.16
CA LYS A 6 4.30 -41.25 -45.36
C LYS A 6 4.09 -40.75 -43.92
N ILE A 7 5.11 -40.12 -43.33
CA ILE A 7 5.02 -39.53 -41.98
C ILE A 7 4.05 -38.34 -41.98
N LEU A 8 4.12 -37.47 -42.98
CA LEU A 8 3.20 -36.33 -43.11
C LEU A 8 1.73 -36.78 -43.23
N LEU A 9 1.45 -37.81 -44.05
CA LEU A 9 0.11 -38.38 -44.19
C LEU A 9 -0.43 -38.98 -42.89
N LEU A 10 0.42 -39.68 -42.12
CA LEU A 10 0.03 -40.21 -40.81
C LEU A 10 -0.31 -39.10 -39.82
N ILE A 11 0.49 -38.03 -39.76
CA ILE A 11 0.21 -36.88 -38.89
C ILE A 11 -1.12 -36.21 -39.26
N VAL A 12 -1.39 -36.02 -40.57
CA VAL A 12 -2.65 -35.44 -41.05
C VAL A 12 -3.85 -36.33 -40.70
N LEU A 13 -3.72 -37.65 -40.84
CA LEU A 13 -4.80 -38.59 -40.49
C LEU A 13 -5.08 -38.61 -38.98
N ILE A 14 -4.03 -38.55 -38.14
CA ILE A 14 -4.18 -38.45 -36.69
C ILE A 14 -4.83 -37.13 -36.30
N PHE A 15 -4.41 -36.03 -36.93
CA PHE A 15 -4.97 -34.69 -36.66
C PHE A 15 -6.44 -34.60 -37.10
N CYS A 16 -6.79 -35.09 -38.29
CA CYS A 16 -8.18 -35.18 -38.74
C CYS A 16 -9.03 -36.08 -37.85
N GLY A 17 -8.49 -37.22 -37.42
CA GLY A 17 -9.14 -38.12 -36.47
C GLY A 17 -9.42 -37.44 -35.13
N ALA A 18 -8.44 -36.70 -34.59
CA ALA A 18 -8.60 -35.93 -33.35
C ALA A 18 -9.66 -34.82 -33.50
N VAL A 19 -9.68 -34.10 -34.61
CA VAL A 19 -10.69 -33.06 -34.89
C VAL A 19 -12.10 -33.66 -35.00
N LEU A 20 -12.27 -34.80 -35.69
CA LEU A 20 -13.56 -35.50 -35.79
C LEU A 20 -14.05 -36.03 -34.44
N ILE A 21 -13.14 -36.59 -33.63
CA ILE A 21 -13.47 -37.08 -32.28
C ILE A 21 -13.84 -35.92 -31.35
N MET A 22 -13.09 -34.81 -31.37
CA MET A 22 -13.43 -33.62 -30.58
C MET A 22 -14.75 -32.96 -31.03
N GLY A 23 -15.03 -32.93 -32.33
CA GLY A 23 -16.32 -32.48 -32.87
C GLY A 23 -17.49 -33.32 -32.36
N ASN A 24 -17.40 -34.66 -32.49
CA ASN A 24 -18.45 -35.55 -31.97
C ASN A 24 -18.62 -35.48 -30.45
N LEU A 25 -17.53 -35.30 -29.69
CA LEU A 25 -17.59 -35.15 -28.24
C LEU A 25 -18.27 -33.85 -27.81
N THR A 26 -18.04 -32.76 -28.54
CA THR A 26 -18.70 -31.47 -28.28
C THR A 26 -20.18 -31.51 -28.62
N GLU A 27 -20.56 -32.13 -29.75
CA GLU A 27 -21.95 -32.39 -30.13
C GLU A 27 -22.69 -33.26 -29.08
N LEU A 28 -22.07 -34.34 -28.59
CA LEU A 28 -22.61 -35.20 -27.53
C LEU A 28 -22.83 -34.44 -26.21
N LYS A 29 -21.85 -33.63 -25.79
CA LYS A 29 -21.97 -32.79 -24.60
C LYS A 29 -23.09 -31.77 -24.73
N ASN A 30 -23.22 -31.14 -25.90
CA ASN A 30 -24.29 -30.18 -26.18
C ASN A 30 -25.68 -30.86 -26.17
N GLY A 31 -25.81 -32.03 -26.80
CA GLY A 31 -27.05 -32.81 -26.78
C GLY A 31 -27.47 -33.25 -25.37
N ALA A 32 -26.52 -33.72 -24.55
CA ALA A 32 -26.75 -34.05 -23.15
C ALA A 32 -27.17 -32.83 -22.33
N LYS A 33 -26.54 -31.67 -22.56
CA LYS A 33 -26.87 -30.39 -21.91
C LYS A 33 -28.30 -29.95 -22.24
N VAL A 34 -28.71 -30.05 -23.51
CA VAL A 34 -30.09 -29.74 -23.95
C VAL A 34 -31.10 -30.68 -23.30
N ALA A 35 -30.81 -31.98 -23.24
CA ALA A 35 -31.69 -32.95 -22.59
C ALA A 35 -31.84 -32.69 -21.09
N LEU A 36 -30.74 -32.44 -20.37
CA LEU A 36 -30.75 -32.11 -18.94
C LEU A 36 -31.49 -30.80 -18.64
N LYS A 37 -31.31 -29.79 -19.49
CA LYS A 37 -32.03 -28.50 -19.39
C LYS A 37 -33.53 -28.68 -19.61
N SER A 38 -33.94 -29.46 -20.62
CA SER A 38 -35.35 -29.77 -20.87
C SER A 38 -36.02 -30.59 -19.76
N ALA A 39 -35.21 -31.35 -19.01
CA ALA A 39 -35.66 -32.12 -17.85
C ALA A 39 -35.59 -31.35 -16.52
N ASN A 40 -35.30 -30.04 -16.53
CA ASN A 40 -35.11 -29.20 -15.33
C ASN A 40 -34.04 -29.73 -14.35
N LEU A 41 -33.09 -30.53 -14.82
CA LEU A 41 -31.97 -31.07 -14.03
C LEU A 41 -30.77 -30.12 -14.00
N MET A 42 -30.90 -28.94 -14.61
CA MET A 42 -29.85 -27.95 -14.79
C MET A 42 -30.33 -26.59 -14.28
N THR A 43 -29.48 -25.92 -13.50
CA THR A 43 -29.77 -24.61 -12.94
C THR A 43 -29.10 -23.50 -13.74
N VAL A 44 -29.47 -22.24 -13.45
CA VAL A 44 -28.83 -21.05 -14.05
C VAL A 44 -27.31 -21.03 -13.76
N CYS A 45 -26.86 -21.66 -12.69
CA CYS A 45 -25.45 -21.75 -12.30
C CYS A 45 -24.65 -22.82 -13.06
N ASP A 46 -25.30 -23.62 -13.91
CA ASP A 46 -24.62 -24.63 -14.73
C ASP A 46 -24.32 -24.15 -16.16
N ASP A 47 -24.82 -22.97 -16.54
CA ASP A 47 -24.49 -22.28 -17.79
C ASP A 47 -23.46 -21.17 -17.52
N THR A 48 -22.44 -21.08 -18.39
CA THR A 48 -21.48 -19.97 -18.37
C THR A 48 -22.20 -18.66 -18.73
N LEU A 49 -22.11 -17.67 -17.84
CA LEU A 49 -22.62 -16.33 -18.08
C LEU A 49 -21.57 -15.51 -18.84
N TYR A 50 -21.87 -15.18 -20.09
CA TYR A 50 -21.02 -14.32 -20.89
C TYR A 50 -21.21 -12.86 -20.52
N TYR A 51 -20.12 -12.11 -20.37
CA TYR A 51 -20.16 -10.68 -20.07
C TYR A 51 -19.27 -9.86 -20.99
N SER A 52 -19.55 -8.56 -21.09
CA SER A 52 -18.66 -7.57 -21.71
C SER A 52 -18.58 -6.32 -20.86
N LEU A 53 -17.60 -5.47 -21.15
CA LEU A 53 -17.49 -4.18 -20.49
C LEU A 53 -18.57 -3.23 -21.02
N GLY A 54 -19.25 -2.56 -20.10
CA GLY A 54 -20.25 -1.53 -20.39
C GLY A 54 -19.66 -0.13 -20.28
N ASN A 55 -20.42 0.78 -19.67
CA ASN A 55 -19.94 2.13 -19.40
C ASN A 55 -18.86 2.10 -18.30
N ILE A 56 -17.74 2.79 -18.55
CA ILE A 56 -16.64 2.91 -17.61
C ILE A 56 -16.50 4.39 -17.28
N ASP A 57 -16.72 4.72 -16.01
CA ASP A 57 -16.56 6.08 -15.54
C ASP A 57 -15.07 6.49 -15.58
N PRO A 58 -14.69 7.54 -16.32
CA PRO A 58 -13.30 7.96 -16.44
C PRO A 58 -12.69 8.41 -15.12
N ARG A 59 -13.50 8.73 -14.10
CA ARG A 59 -13.02 9.11 -12.75
C ARG A 59 -12.25 7.98 -12.05
N PHE A 60 -12.43 6.72 -12.45
CA PHE A 60 -11.58 5.64 -11.96
C PHE A 60 -10.13 5.75 -12.43
N GLY A 61 -9.86 6.46 -13.54
CA GLY A 61 -8.49 6.69 -14.04
C GLY A 61 -7.75 5.42 -14.46
N VAL A 62 -8.46 4.34 -14.79
CA VAL A 62 -7.90 3.04 -15.18
C VAL A 62 -8.22 2.71 -16.63
N SER A 63 -7.40 1.88 -17.27
CA SER A 63 -7.63 1.45 -18.65
C SER A 63 -8.62 0.28 -18.73
N ASN A 64 -9.20 0.08 -19.91
CA ASN A 64 -10.10 -1.05 -20.16
C ASN A 64 -9.38 -2.39 -20.02
N GLU A 65 -8.10 -2.46 -20.39
CA GLU A 65 -7.27 -3.66 -20.25
C GLU A 65 -7.05 -4.00 -18.78
N PHE A 66 -6.81 -2.99 -17.95
CA PHE A 66 -6.70 -3.17 -16.51
C PHE A 66 -8.01 -3.67 -15.92
N ILE A 67 -9.14 -3.04 -16.26
CA ILE A 67 -10.47 -3.46 -15.82
C ILE A 67 -10.75 -4.90 -16.23
N LEU A 68 -10.53 -5.26 -17.50
CA LEU A 68 -10.78 -6.61 -17.99
C LEU A 68 -9.94 -7.65 -17.24
N LYS A 69 -8.67 -7.32 -16.97
CA LYS A 69 -7.80 -8.16 -16.17
C LYS A 69 -8.34 -8.32 -14.74
N SER A 70 -8.76 -7.24 -14.09
CA SER A 70 -9.33 -7.29 -12.74
C SER A 70 -10.62 -8.09 -12.66
N VAL A 71 -11.49 -8.00 -13.66
CA VAL A 71 -12.72 -8.82 -13.72
C VAL A 71 -12.36 -10.30 -13.87
N LYS A 72 -11.41 -10.65 -14.76
CA LYS A 72 -10.91 -12.03 -14.89
C LYS A 72 -10.28 -12.58 -13.61
N GLU A 73 -9.56 -11.75 -12.87
CA GLU A 73 -9.03 -12.13 -11.56
C GLU A 73 -10.17 -12.39 -10.55
N ALA A 74 -11.23 -11.57 -10.59
CA ALA A 74 -12.41 -11.74 -9.74
C ALA A 74 -13.22 -13.01 -10.09
N GLU A 75 -13.35 -13.36 -11.38
CA GLU A 75 -13.94 -14.64 -11.82
C GLU A 75 -13.24 -15.82 -11.14
N GLY A 76 -11.90 -15.82 -11.17
CA GLY A 76 -11.08 -16.90 -10.62
C GLY A 76 -11.36 -17.21 -9.15
N VAL A 77 -11.83 -16.23 -8.36
CA VAL A 77 -12.25 -16.45 -6.96
C VAL A 77 -13.43 -17.40 -6.89
N TRP A 78 -14.42 -17.25 -7.77
CA TRP A 78 -15.64 -18.06 -7.80
C TRP A 78 -15.39 -19.40 -8.50
N GLU A 79 -14.70 -19.36 -9.63
CA GLU A 79 -14.47 -20.53 -10.48
C GLU A 79 -13.58 -21.58 -9.80
N LYS A 80 -12.63 -21.13 -8.96
CA LYS A 80 -11.77 -22.02 -8.17
C LYS A 80 -12.59 -22.83 -7.16
N GLU A 81 -13.48 -22.20 -6.42
CA GLU A 81 -14.31 -22.87 -5.42
C GLU A 81 -15.38 -23.75 -6.06
N LEU A 82 -15.91 -23.33 -7.21
CA LEU A 82 -16.93 -24.08 -7.95
C LEU A 82 -16.35 -25.18 -8.85
N ASN A 83 -15.04 -25.15 -9.12
CA ASN A 83 -14.36 -25.97 -10.12
C ASN A 83 -15.10 -25.98 -11.47
N LYS A 84 -15.59 -24.81 -11.88
CA LYS A 84 -16.42 -24.60 -13.08
C LYS A 84 -16.12 -23.22 -13.66
N ASN A 85 -16.10 -23.13 -14.99
CA ASN A 85 -16.10 -21.84 -15.70
C ASN A 85 -17.53 -21.31 -15.74
N VAL A 86 -17.82 -20.33 -14.88
CA VAL A 86 -19.17 -19.77 -14.70
C VAL A 86 -19.30 -18.37 -15.30
N LEU A 87 -18.19 -17.69 -15.57
CA LEU A 87 -18.18 -16.33 -16.10
C LEU A 87 -17.11 -16.24 -17.19
N GLU A 88 -17.47 -15.75 -18.36
CA GLU A 88 -16.50 -15.64 -19.46
C GLU A 88 -16.67 -14.34 -20.25
N PHE A 89 -15.56 -13.66 -20.51
CA PHE A 89 -15.57 -12.45 -21.34
C PHE A 89 -15.91 -12.79 -22.78
N LYS A 90 -16.91 -12.11 -23.33
CA LYS A 90 -17.28 -12.17 -24.74
C LYS A 90 -17.68 -10.79 -25.23
N GLU A 91 -16.97 -10.29 -26.22
CA GLU A 91 -17.28 -9.00 -26.84
C GLU A 91 -18.73 -8.96 -27.31
N GLY A 92 -19.43 -7.85 -27.02
CA GLY A 92 -20.84 -7.70 -27.37
C GLY A 92 -21.83 -8.58 -26.58
N ALA A 93 -21.43 -9.27 -25.50
CA ALA A 93 -22.38 -10.01 -24.66
C ALA A 93 -23.48 -9.10 -24.09
N GLU A 94 -24.67 -9.67 -23.86
CA GLU A 94 -25.84 -8.95 -23.34
C GLU A 94 -25.63 -8.45 -21.91
N PHE A 95 -25.01 -9.27 -21.06
CA PHE A 95 -24.66 -8.86 -19.70
C PHE A 95 -23.46 -7.91 -19.73
N LYS A 96 -23.68 -6.68 -19.23
CA LYS A 96 -22.68 -5.61 -19.20
C LYS A 96 -22.21 -5.36 -17.77
N ILE A 97 -20.90 -5.35 -17.57
CA ILE A 97 -20.28 -4.87 -16.33
C ILE A 97 -19.97 -3.39 -16.49
N ASN A 98 -20.69 -2.55 -15.75
CA ASN A 98 -20.48 -1.10 -15.73
C ASN A 98 -19.63 -0.72 -14.52
N PHE A 99 -18.70 0.21 -14.72
CA PHE A 99 -17.92 0.81 -13.65
C PHE A 99 -18.51 2.17 -13.35
N ILE A 100 -19.31 2.25 -12.29
CA ILE A 100 -20.03 3.45 -11.88
C ILE A 100 -19.31 4.04 -10.67
N PHE A 101 -18.84 5.27 -10.80
CA PHE A 101 -18.20 5.97 -9.70
C PHE A 101 -19.27 6.71 -8.90
N ASP A 102 -19.62 6.14 -7.75
CA ASP A 102 -20.64 6.70 -6.86
C ASP A 102 -20.01 7.46 -5.68
N GLU A 103 -20.89 8.04 -4.85
CA GLU A 103 -20.51 8.78 -3.65
C GLU A 103 -19.65 7.94 -2.68
N ARG A 104 -19.83 6.62 -2.61
CA ARG A 104 -19.06 5.77 -1.70
C ARG A 104 -17.61 5.67 -2.16
N GLN A 105 -17.38 5.59 -3.47
CA GLN A 105 -16.03 5.61 -4.03
C GLN A 105 -15.36 6.98 -3.79
N GLU A 106 -16.11 8.07 -3.94
CA GLU A 106 -15.63 9.42 -3.65
C GLU A 106 -15.22 9.58 -2.19
N GLN A 107 -16.11 9.21 -1.27
CA GLN A 107 -15.88 9.26 0.17
C GLN A 107 -14.70 8.38 0.60
N ALA A 108 -14.54 7.19 0.00
CA ALA A 108 -13.40 6.32 0.31
C ALA A 108 -12.06 6.95 -0.10
N ILE A 109 -12.01 7.60 -1.27
CA ILE A 109 -10.80 8.30 -1.74
C ILE A 109 -10.50 9.51 -0.84
N GLU A 110 -11.53 10.29 -0.49
CA GLU A 110 -11.37 11.43 0.41
C GLU A 110 -10.89 11.00 1.79
N LYS A 111 -11.49 9.94 2.35
CA LYS A 111 -11.05 9.36 3.62
C LYS A 111 -9.58 8.94 3.57
N ASN A 112 -9.17 8.18 2.57
CA ASN A 112 -7.77 7.74 2.44
C ASN A 112 -6.80 8.94 2.36
N LYS A 113 -7.22 10.02 1.69
CA LYS A 113 -6.43 11.27 1.65
C LYS A 113 -6.32 11.92 3.03
N LEU A 114 -7.42 11.99 3.79
CA LEU A 114 -7.44 12.52 5.15
C LEU A 114 -6.58 11.67 6.09
N ASP A 115 -6.69 10.35 6.02
CA ASP A 115 -5.89 9.41 6.83
C ASP A 115 -4.38 9.64 6.56
N SER A 116 -3.97 9.76 5.29
CA SER A 116 -2.57 10.07 4.94
C SER A 116 -2.11 11.46 5.43
N GLN A 117 -3.02 12.43 5.53
CA GLN A 117 -2.70 13.74 6.10
C GLN A 117 -2.54 13.66 7.63
N LEU A 118 -3.37 12.87 8.30
CA LEU A 118 -3.27 12.62 9.74
C LEU A 118 -1.94 11.94 10.09
N ASP A 119 -1.54 10.90 9.35
CA ASP A 119 -0.27 10.20 9.56
C ASP A 119 0.93 11.18 9.52
N LYS A 120 0.94 12.11 8.56
CA LYS A 120 1.99 13.14 8.45
C LYS A 120 1.98 14.11 9.62
N LEU A 121 0.79 14.52 10.07
CA LEU A 121 0.67 15.42 11.23
C LEU A 121 1.16 14.75 12.51
N GLU A 122 0.88 13.45 12.68
CA GLU A 122 1.39 12.67 13.80
C GLU A 122 2.91 12.55 13.78
N GLU A 123 3.51 12.32 12.60
CA GLU A 123 4.96 12.30 12.43
C GLU A 123 5.59 13.65 12.80
N ILE A 124 5.05 14.76 12.27
CA ILE A 124 5.53 16.11 12.57
C ILE A 124 5.41 16.42 14.06
N LYS A 125 4.27 16.11 14.67
CA LYS A 125 4.04 16.28 16.11
C LYS A 125 5.06 15.49 16.92
N GLY A 126 5.33 14.24 16.54
CA GLY A 126 6.35 13.41 17.17
C GLY A 126 7.76 14.00 17.06
N GLY A 127 8.09 14.59 15.91
CA GLY A 127 9.34 15.32 15.70
C GLY A 127 9.48 16.54 16.61
N ILE A 128 8.47 17.42 16.63
CA ILE A 128 8.45 18.62 17.47
C ILE A 128 8.57 18.25 18.95
N SER A 129 7.85 17.22 19.41
CA SER A 129 7.94 16.78 20.81
C SER A 129 9.35 16.37 21.18
N LYS A 130 10.05 15.61 20.33
CA LYS A 130 11.44 15.19 20.58
C LYS A 130 12.41 16.37 20.62
N GLU A 131 12.23 17.33 19.71
CA GLU A 131 13.06 18.55 19.69
C GLU A 131 12.83 19.39 20.94
N TYR A 132 11.58 19.51 21.37
CA TYR A 132 11.20 20.21 22.59
C TYR A 132 11.84 19.54 23.82
N ASP A 133 11.70 18.22 23.98
CA ASP A 133 12.28 17.47 25.10
C ASP A 133 13.81 17.63 25.15
N LYS A 134 14.45 17.62 23.99
CA LYS A 134 15.90 17.85 23.87
C LYS A 134 16.28 19.26 24.31
N LEU A 135 15.58 20.28 23.81
CA LEU A 135 15.85 21.67 24.14
C LEU A 135 15.62 21.96 25.63
N GLU A 136 14.58 21.36 26.21
CA GLU A 136 14.31 21.47 27.64
C GLU A 136 15.45 20.89 28.47
N LEU A 137 15.97 19.70 28.09
CA LEU A 137 17.12 19.10 28.77
C LEU A 137 18.39 19.96 28.64
N GLU A 138 18.67 20.48 27.44
CA GLU A 138 19.80 21.38 27.19
C GLU A 138 19.71 22.65 28.05
N TYR A 139 18.53 23.27 28.09
CA TYR A 139 18.27 24.46 28.91
C TYR A 139 18.49 24.18 30.41
N GLN A 140 17.99 23.06 30.93
CA GLN A 140 18.17 22.71 32.35
C GLN A 140 19.65 22.51 32.69
N ASN A 141 20.42 21.87 31.81
CA ASN A 141 21.86 21.66 32.02
C ASN A 141 22.63 23.00 32.02
N GLU A 142 22.33 23.88 31.07
CA GLU A 142 22.94 25.22 31.01
C GLU A 142 22.57 26.07 32.23
N LEU A 143 21.31 26.00 32.69
CA LEU A 143 20.87 26.70 33.89
C LEU A 143 21.64 26.24 35.13
N LEU A 144 21.83 24.92 35.30
CA LEU A 144 22.62 24.36 36.40
C LEU A 144 24.09 24.80 36.33
N ALA A 145 24.69 24.81 35.14
CA ALA A 145 26.06 25.27 34.93
C ALA A 145 26.20 26.76 35.27
N TYR A 146 25.27 27.59 34.80
CA TYR A 146 25.21 29.00 35.14
C TYR A 146 25.09 29.24 36.64
N GLN A 147 24.15 28.57 37.31
CA GLN A 147 23.98 28.67 38.77
C GLN A 147 25.23 28.27 39.54
N LYS A 148 25.95 27.24 39.08
CA LYS A 148 27.25 26.87 39.65
C LYS A 148 28.27 27.99 39.47
N ASN A 149 28.38 28.55 38.27
CA ASN A 149 29.34 29.62 37.98
C ASN A 149 29.07 30.88 38.80
N VAL A 150 27.80 31.24 39.02
CA VAL A 150 27.41 32.36 39.90
C VAL A 150 27.88 32.10 41.33
N ARG A 151 27.58 30.93 41.90
CA ARG A 151 28.03 30.59 43.27
C ARG A 151 29.56 30.59 43.41
N ASP A 152 30.26 30.06 42.40
CA ASP A 152 31.71 30.05 42.39
C ASP A 152 32.30 31.48 42.30
N TYR A 153 31.65 32.37 41.56
CA TYR A 153 32.04 33.78 41.47
C TYR A 153 31.80 34.52 42.79
N GLU A 154 30.62 34.38 43.38
CA GLU A 154 30.27 34.99 44.67
C GLU A 154 31.26 34.58 45.76
N ARG A 155 31.58 33.28 45.84
CA ARG A 155 32.59 32.77 46.78
C ARG A 155 33.96 33.45 46.59
N ARG A 156 34.43 33.65 45.36
CA ARG A 156 35.71 34.33 45.10
C ARG A 156 35.67 35.80 45.48
N VAL A 157 34.52 36.45 45.29
CA VAL A 157 34.31 37.84 45.73
C VAL A 157 34.39 37.93 47.25
N ASP A 158 33.76 37.01 47.97
CA ASP A 158 33.81 36.96 49.43
C ASP A 158 35.24 36.69 49.93
N GLU A 159 35.92 35.69 49.37
CA GLU A 159 37.33 35.37 49.68
C GLU A 159 38.25 36.59 49.47
N PHE A 160 38.08 37.31 48.35
CA PHE A 160 38.83 38.53 48.05
C PHE A 160 38.53 39.66 49.03
N ASN A 161 37.26 39.89 49.37
CA ASN A 161 36.86 40.93 50.32
C ASN A 161 37.43 40.65 51.72
N GLU A 162 37.43 39.40 52.17
CA GLU A 162 38.06 39.00 53.43
C GLU A 162 39.58 39.28 53.43
N GLU A 163 40.25 39.05 52.31
CA GLU A 163 41.67 39.34 52.15
C GLU A 163 41.96 40.84 52.22
N VAL A 164 41.18 41.65 51.48
CA VAL A 164 41.26 43.11 51.52
C VAL A 164 41.05 43.63 52.94
N GLU A 165 40.08 43.10 53.69
CA GLU A 165 39.87 43.46 55.10
C GLU A 165 41.07 43.13 55.99
N LYS A 166 41.69 41.95 55.81
CA LYS A 166 42.89 41.56 56.57
C LYS A 166 44.04 42.54 56.33
N TRP A 167 44.25 42.96 55.09
CA TRP A 167 45.28 43.94 54.74
C TRP A 167 44.96 45.35 55.27
N ASN A 168 43.70 45.78 55.15
CA ASN A 168 43.26 47.07 55.69
C ASN A 168 43.48 47.16 57.22
N LYS A 169 43.25 46.06 57.96
CA LYS A 169 43.53 45.98 59.41
C LYS A 169 45.02 46.06 59.76
N LYS A 170 45.92 45.72 58.82
CA LYS A 170 47.38 45.76 58.99
C LYS A 170 48.03 47.08 58.54
N GLY A 171 47.23 48.07 58.11
CA GLY A 171 47.72 49.36 57.64
C GLY A 171 47.87 49.49 56.13
N GLY A 172 47.33 48.53 55.36
CA GLY A 172 47.38 48.50 53.89
C GLY A 172 48.15 47.29 53.34
N ALA A 173 47.96 46.99 52.06
CA ALA A 173 48.69 45.92 51.38
C ALA A 173 50.16 46.31 51.11
N PRO A 174 51.14 45.38 51.21
CA PRO A 174 52.54 45.62 50.87
C PRO A 174 52.66 45.94 49.38
N LYS A 175 53.54 46.89 49.02
CA LYS A 175 53.78 47.26 47.61
C LYS A 175 54.34 46.10 46.78
N ASP A 176 55.04 45.19 47.43
CA ASP A 176 55.89 44.19 46.77
C ASP A 176 55.12 42.96 46.25
N GLU A 177 53.82 42.80 46.57
CA GLU A 177 53.03 41.62 46.18
C GLU A 177 52.17 41.78 44.92
N TYR A 178 52.02 42.99 44.38
CA TYR A 178 51.14 43.26 43.23
C TYR A 178 51.78 44.12 42.13
N GLU A 179 53.09 44.36 42.19
CA GLU A 179 53.87 44.98 41.11
C GLU A 179 54.49 43.88 40.24
N ASP A 180 53.71 43.33 39.31
CA ASP A 180 54.15 42.67 38.07
C ASP A 180 53.17 43.02 36.93
#